data_AF-A0AAD5MI60-F1
#
_entry.id   AF-A0AAD5MI60-F1
#
_cell.length_a   1.000
_cell.length_b   1.000
_cell.length_c   1.000
_cell.angle_alpha   90.00
_cell.angle_beta   90.00
_cell.angle_gamma   90.00
#
_symmetry.space_group_name_H-M   'P 1'
#
loop_
_entity.id
_entity.type
_entity.pdbx_description
1 polymer ?
#
loop_
_entity_poly.entity_id
_entity_poly.type
_entity_poly.pdbx_seq_one_letter_code
_entity_poly.pdbx_strand_id
1 'polypeptide(L)' 'MSSTGASEIIRHRTLKTYDWAVKASTSCSESLDNLRPIIRLILHFEEGDAEVTEFTKEQFDEFVSQLGKDRSDVC' A
#
# COMPACT_ATOMS: atom_id res chain seq x y z
N MET A 1 20.56 26.68 -24.07
CA MET A 1 19.64 26.30 -22.97
C MET A 1 18.79 25.16 -23.49
N SER A 2 19.13 23.92 -23.14
CA SER A 2 18.41 22.74 -23.62
C SER A 2 17.66 22.13 -22.44
N SER A 3 16.35 22.29 -22.43
CA SER A 3 15.45 21.62 -21.51
C SER A 3 15.29 20.16 -21.96
N THR A 4 16.08 19.26 -21.39
CA THR A 4 15.87 17.83 -21.57
C THR A 4 14.67 17.44 -20.72
N GLY A 5 13.49 17.33 -21.37
CA GLY A 5 12.31 16.74 -20.76
C GLY A 5 12.62 15.28 -20.43
N ALA A 6 12.90 15.00 -19.17
CA ALA A 6 12.96 13.65 -18.66
C ALA A 6 11.52 13.09 -18.69
N SER A 7 11.20 12.37 -19.76
CA SER A 7 10.04 11.50 -19.76
C SER A 7 10.36 10.38 -18.78
N GLU A 8 9.84 10.51 -17.57
CA GLU A 8 9.97 9.51 -16.51
C GLU A 8 9.25 8.25 -17.02
N ILE A 9 10.02 7.27 -17.48
CA ILE A 9 9.49 5.98 -17.90
C ILE A 9 8.97 5.32 -16.63
N ILE A 10 7.66 5.42 -16.38
CA ILE A 10 6.99 4.68 -15.32
C ILE A 10 7.12 3.20 -15.68
N ARG A 11 8.09 2.52 -15.06
CA ARG A 11 8.20 1.07 -15.18
C ARG A 11 7.03 0.46 -14.41
N HIS A 12 6.04 -0.01 -15.15
CA HIS A 12 4.95 -0.80 -14.58
C HIS A 12 5.50 -2.15 -14.13
N ARG A 13 5.49 -2.39 -12.81
CA ARG A 13 5.84 -3.68 -12.22
C ARG A 13 4.58 -4.54 -12.12
N THR A 14 4.67 -5.80 -12.53
CA THR A 14 3.55 -6.74 -12.42
C THR A 14 3.48 -7.32 -11.01
N LEU A 15 2.37 -7.07 -10.31
CA LEU A 15 2.08 -7.70 -9.03
C LEU A 15 1.74 -9.18 -9.25
N LYS A 16 2.48 -10.08 -8.62
CA LYS A 16 2.29 -11.54 -8.72
C LYS A 16 1.36 -12.06 -7.63
N THR A 17 1.61 -11.67 -6.39
CA THR A 17 0.83 -12.09 -5.22
C THR A 17 0.99 -11.06 -4.10
N TYR A 18 0.16 -11.16 -3.08
CA TYR A 18 0.26 -10.33 -1.88
C TYR A 18 -0.03 -11.15 -0.62
N ASP A 19 0.60 -10.75 0.48
CA ASP A 19 0.31 -11.24 1.82
C ASP A 19 -0.12 -10.08 2.70
N TRP A 20 -0.86 -10.36 3.78
CA TRP A 20 -1.26 -9.35 4.74
C TRP A 20 -1.20 -9.86 6.17
N ALA A 21 -1.01 -8.94 7.11
CA ALA A 21 -1.06 -9.20 8.54
C ALA A 21 -1.66 -8.01 9.29
N VAL A 22 -2.34 -8.27 10.39
CA VAL A 22 -2.79 -7.22 11.31
C VAL A 22 -1.90 -7.25 12.54
N LYS A 23 -1.31 -6.10 12.87
CA LYS A 23 -0.57 -5.87 14.10
C LYS A 23 -1.38 -4.94 14.99
N ALA A 24 -1.20 -5.05 16.29
CA ALA A 24 -1.68 -4.03 17.21
C ALA A 24 -0.47 -3.21 17.68
N SER A 25 -0.56 -1.88 17.55
CA SER A 25 0.45 -0.96 18.07
C SER A 25 -0.12 -0.24 19.29
N THR A 26 0.67 -0.17 20.36
CA THR A 26 0.35 0.59 21.56
C THR A 26 0.84 2.02 21.38
N SER A 27 -0.06 3.00 21.38
CA SER A 27 0.34 4.41 21.44
C SER A 27 0.66 4.78 22.89
N CYS A 28 1.95 4.81 23.25
CA CYS A 28 2.54 5.33 24.51
C CYS A 28 2.03 4.79 25.86
N SER A 29 0.92 4.06 25.93
CA SER A 29 0.46 3.36 27.13
C SER A 29 0.05 1.94 26.76
N GLU A 30 0.41 1.00 27.62
CA GLU A 30 0.20 -0.44 27.44
C GLU A 30 -1.24 -0.90 27.73
N SER A 31 -2.19 0.05 27.84
CA SER A 31 -3.60 -0.31 27.98
C SER A 31 -4.12 -0.94 26.69
N LEU A 32 -4.88 -2.02 26.83
CA LEU A 32 -5.58 -2.67 25.73
C LEU A 32 -6.52 -1.70 24.98
N ASP A 33 -7.05 -0.70 25.69
CA ASP A 33 -7.93 0.33 25.13
C ASP A 33 -7.19 1.26 24.15
N ASN A 34 -5.86 1.27 24.17
CA ASN A 34 -5.01 2.08 23.30
C ASN A 34 -4.36 1.27 22.16
N LEU A 35 -4.76 0.01 21.98
CA LEU A 35 -4.35 -0.80 20.85
C LEU A 35 -4.99 -0.26 19.57
N ARG A 36 -4.14 0.25 18.68
CA ARG A 36 -4.56 0.64 17.33
C ARG A 36 -4.15 -0.44 16.34
N PRO A 37 -5.08 -0.97 15.53
CA PRO A 37 -4.73 -1.93 14.51
C PRO A 37 -3.91 -1.24 13.41
N ILE A 38 -2.83 -1.90 13.00
CA ILE A 38 -2.03 -1.57 11.82
C ILE A 38 -2.16 -2.74 10.86
N ILE A 39 -2.58 -2.43 9.64
CA ILE A 39 -2.70 -3.40 8.56
C ILE A 39 -1.39 -3.34 7.77
N ARG A 40 -0.66 -4.45 7.73
CA ARG A 40 0.56 -4.59 6.94
C ARG A 40 0.24 -5.35 5.67
N LEU A 41 0.52 -4.74 4.52
CA LEU A 41 0.40 -5.34 3.19
C LEU A 41 1.81 -5.59 2.64
N ILE A 42 2.03 -6.78 2.11
CA ILE A 42 3.27 -7.19 1.45
C ILE A 42 2.93 -7.52 0.01
N LEU A 43 3.50 -6.76 -0.93
CA LEU A 43 3.28 -6.91 -2.36
C LEU A 43 4.48 -7.63 -2.96
N HIS A 44 4.25 -8.77 -3.61
CA HIS A 44 5.30 -9.54 -4.26
C HIS A 44 5.20 -9.37 -5.77
N PHE A 45 6.24 -8.85 -6.40
CA PHE A 45 6.29 -8.59 -7.83
C PHE A 45 6.99 -9.71 -8.60
N GLU A 46 6.70 -9.85 -9.89
CA GLU A 46 7.33 -10.87 -10.74
C GLU A 46 8.85 -10.74 -10.83
N GLU A 47 9.36 -9.51 -10.70
CA GLU A 47 10.79 -9.17 -10.72
C GLU A 47 11.55 -9.72 -9.50
N GLY A 48 10.85 -10.34 -8.53
CA GLY A 48 11.42 -10.91 -7.31
C GLY A 48 11.48 -9.92 -6.14
N ASP A 49 11.13 -8.66 -6.39
CA ASP A 49 11.07 -7.62 -5.36
C ASP A 49 9.80 -7.73 -4.52
N ALA A 50 9.91 -7.38 -3.24
CA ALA A 50 8.78 -7.26 -2.33
C ALA A 50 8.70 -5.85 -1.75
N GLU A 51 7.50 -5.29 -1.74
CA GLU A 51 7.23 -3.98 -1.14
C GLU A 51 6.32 -4.14 0.08
N VAL A 52 6.63 -3.43 1.16
CA VAL A 52 5.91 -3.50 2.41
C VAL A 52 5.32 -2.14 2.71
N THR A 53 4.00 -2.11 2.91
CA THR A 53 3.28 -0.90 3.29
C THR A 53 2.46 -1.19 4.55
N GLU A 54 2.40 -0.22 5.46
CA GLU A 54 1.61 -0.31 6.68
C GLU A 54 0.58 0.82 6.68
N PHE A 55 -0.64 0.49 7.09
CA PHE A 55 -1.79 1.39 7.10
C PHE A 55 -2.42 1.43 8.48
N THR A 56 -2.89 2.61 8.89
CA THR A 56 -3.99 2.64 9.87
C THR A 56 -5.27 2.13 9.21
N LYS A 57 -6.29 1.85 10.03
CA LYS A 57 -7.61 1.45 9.52
C LYS A 57 -8.16 2.47 8.53
N GLU A 58 -8.09 3.76 8.85
CA GLU A 58 -8.64 4.84 8.04
C GLU A 58 -7.93 4.95 6.69
N GLN A 59 -6.60 4.84 6.69
CA GLN A 59 -5.79 4.86 5.47
C GLN A 59 -6.08 3.64 4.58
N PHE A 60 -6.31 2.47 5.18
CA PHE A 60 -6.66 1.26 4.44
C PHE A 60 -8.05 1.35 3.81
N ASP A 61 -9.03 1.88 4.56
CA ASP A 61 -10.39 2.11 4.06
C ASP A 61 -10.37 3.07 2.85
N GLU A 62 -9.55 4.13 2.90
CA GLU A 62 -9.34 5.05 1.78
C GLU A 62 -8.67 4.35 0.58
N PHE A 63 -7.61 3.59 0.81
CA PHE A 63 -6.89 2.84 -0.21
C PHE A 63 -7.82 1.88 -0.98
N VAL A 64 -8.64 1.09 -0.27
CA VAL A 64 -9.61 0.17 -0.88
C VAL A 64 -10.67 0.93 -1.68
N SER A 65 -11.13 2.08 -1.17
CA SER A 65 -12.09 2.94 -1.89
C SER A 65 -11.54 3.45 -3.21
N GLN A 66 -10.26 3.83 -3.26
CA GLN A 66 -9.58 4.25 -4.48
C GLN A 66 -9.46 3.11 -5.49
N LEU A 67 -9.05 1.91 -5.05
CA LEU A 67 -8.99 0.71 -5.91
C LEU A 67 -10.35 0.34 -6.52
N GLY A 68 -11.44 0.56 -5.79
CA GLY A 68 -12.79 0.31 -6.27
C GLY A 68 -13.25 1.29 -7.36
N LYS A 69 -12.75 2.53 -7.35
CA LYS A 69 -13.10 3.57 -8.33
C LYS A 69 -12.38 3.37 -9.65
N ASP A 70 -11.10 3.01 -9.62
CA ASP A 70 -10.27 2.74 -10.81
C ASP A 70 -10.77 1.55 -11.65
N ARG A 71 -11.62 0.68 -11.10
CA ARG A 71 -12.26 -0.41 -11.85
C ARG A 71 -13.37 0.04 -12.81
N SER A 72 -13.76 1.32 -12.80
CA SER A 72 -14.81 1.82 -13.71
C SER A 72 -14.32 2.05 -15.15
N ASP A 73 -13.00 2.03 -15.38
CA ASP A 73 -12.38 2.30 -16.69
C ASP A 73 -11.70 1.05 -17.31
N VAL A 74 -11.90 -0.13 -16.73
CA VAL A 74 -11.36 -1.40 -17.25
C VAL A 74 -12.49 -2.42 -17.42
N CYS A 75 -13.29 -2.23 -18.47
CA CYS A 75 -14.11 -3.24 -19.15
C CYS A 75 -14.26 -2.86 -20.62
#